data_AF-A0AAW3AQA6-F1
#
_entry.id   AF-A0AAW3AQA6-F1
#
_cell.length_a   1.000
_cell.length_b   1.000
_cell.length_c   1.000
_cell.angle_alpha   90.00
_cell.angle_beta   90.00
_cell.angle_gamma   90.00
#
_symmetry.space_group_name_H-M   'P 1'
#
loop_
_entity.id
_entity.type
_entity.pdbx_description
1 polymer ?
#
loop_
_entity_poly.entity_id
_entity_poly.type
_entity_poly.pdbx_seq_one_letter_code
_entity_poly.pdbx_strand_id
1 'polypeptide(L)'
;MASGGGAITAKHFGYRITDNTGMLVVRQWIDADRVQEPIPLNAHVRASGTVNVWQQTPIVTGTVVSMADSNEMNYHMLDAILTHFRLTQGNKRTQHSGASVQNTASAVGMHNMLPGGDNKVLLTDLLVSFIKQHGSSGAGMSMDELTMAAQRYSFTHGDVRTAMRTLAAEGKVYQTHDNRFNI
;
A
#
# COMPACT_ATOMS: atom_id res chain seq x y z
N MET A 1 -53.28 11.34 35.55
CA MET A 1 -53.08 10.11 34.76
C MET A 1 -51.61 10.05 34.39
N ALA A 2 -50.82 9.26 35.13
CA ALA A 2 -49.40 9.09 34.86
C ALA A 2 -49.24 7.97 33.81
N SER A 3 -48.80 8.32 32.61
CA SER A 3 -48.40 7.35 31.59
C SER A 3 -47.11 6.67 32.05
N GLY A 4 -47.21 5.42 32.51
CA GLY A 4 -46.06 4.61 32.86
C GLY A 4 -45.21 4.33 31.61
N GLY A 5 -44.13 5.09 31.44
CA GLY A 5 -43.07 4.76 30.49
C GLY A 5 -42.35 3.51 30.97
N GLY A 6 -42.80 2.34 30.52
CA GLY A 6 -42.12 1.07 30.77
C GLY A 6 -40.70 1.12 30.21
N ALA A 7 -39.73 0.69 31.00
CA ALA A 7 -38.34 0.57 30.56
C ALA A 7 -38.27 -0.35 29.33
N ILE A 8 -37.78 0.18 28.21
CA ILE A 8 -37.60 -0.58 26.99
C ILE A 8 -36.34 -1.44 27.19
N THR A 9 -36.50 -2.70 27.57
CA THR A 9 -35.38 -3.63 27.69
C THR A 9 -34.75 -3.86 26.32
N ALA A 10 -33.54 -3.35 26.11
CA ALA A 10 -32.81 -3.53 24.87
C ALA A 10 -32.59 -5.03 24.59
N LYS A 11 -33.01 -5.49 23.40
CA LYS A 11 -32.84 -6.87 22.95
C LYS A 11 -31.60 -6.97 22.09
N HIS A 12 -30.88 -8.09 22.16
CA HIS A 12 -29.74 -8.35 21.29
C HIS A 12 -29.66 -9.82 20.87
N PHE A 13 -29.10 -10.07 19.69
CA PHE A 13 -28.64 -11.39 19.27
C PHE A 13 -27.12 -11.50 19.43
N GLY A 14 -26.67 -12.61 20.01
CA GLY A 14 -25.25 -12.95 20.14
C GLY A 14 -24.91 -14.09 19.20
N TYR A 15 -24.11 -13.82 18.18
CA TYR A 15 -23.65 -14.80 17.20
C TYR A 15 -22.20 -15.18 17.46
N ARG A 16 -21.89 -16.47 17.39
CA ARG A 16 -20.51 -16.96 17.33
C ARG A 16 -20.16 -17.22 15.88
N ILE A 17 -19.21 -16.47 15.35
CA ILE A 17 -18.82 -16.51 13.95
C ILE A 17 -17.37 -17.00 13.86
N THR A 18 -17.09 -17.86 12.89
CA THR A 18 -15.75 -18.42 12.62
C THR A 18 -15.48 -18.37 11.12
N ASP A 19 -14.26 -17.99 10.75
CA ASP A 19 -13.78 -17.84 9.36
C ASP A 19 -12.55 -18.72 9.07
N ASN A 20 -12.33 -19.75 9.88
CA ASN A 20 -11.15 -20.63 9.93
C ASN A 20 -9.85 -19.98 10.44
N THR A 21 -9.81 -18.67 10.63
CA THR A 21 -8.66 -17.99 11.25
C THR A 21 -8.83 -17.85 12.77
N GLY A 22 -10.08 -17.80 13.22
CA GLY A 22 -10.43 -17.75 14.64
C GLY A 22 -11.93 -17.73 14.84
N MET A 23 -12.34 -17.50 16.08
CA MET A 23 -13.74 -17.36 16.46
C MET A 23 -13.96 -16.05 17.19
N LEU A 24 -15.03 -15.35 16.84
CA LEU A 24 -15.42 -14.08 17.43
C LEU A 24 -16.89 -14.08 17.84
N VAL A 25 -17.20 -13.35 18.90
CA VAL A 25 -18.59 -13.13 19.33
C VAL A 25 -19.05 -11.78 18.81
N VAL A 26 -20.14 -11.79 18.05
CA VAL A 26 -20.77 -10.58 17.50
C VAL A 26 -22.11 -10.35 18.17
N ARG A 27 -22.33 -9.14 18.69
CA ARG A 27 -23.59 -8.71 19.30
C ARG A 27 -24.30 -7.74 18.37
N GLN A 28 -25.49 -8.12 17.95
CA GLN A 28 -26.40 -7.29 17.16
C GLN A 28 -27.53 -6.81 18.06
N TRP A 29 -27.61 -5.49 18.26
CA TRP A 29 -28.72 -4.87 18.97
C TRP A 29 -29.95 -4.81 18.07
N ILE A 30 -31.12 -5.06 18.67
CA ILE A 30 -32.41 -5.06 17.99
C ILE A 30 -33.21 -3.89 18.56
N ASP A 31 -33.72 -3.05 17.67
CA ASP A 31 -34.65 -1.99 18.06
C ASP A 31 -35.92 -2.61 18.64
N ALA A 32 -36.46 -2.01 19.68
CA ALA A 32 -37.62 -2.57 20.40
C ALA A 32 -38.86 -2.75 19.52
N ASP A 33 -38.99 -1.93 18.48
CA ASP A 33 -40.11 -1.92 17.54
C ASP A 33 -39.91 -2.87 16.35
N ARG A 34 -38.71 -3.45 16.19
CA ARG A 34 -38.39 -4.36 15.09
C ARG A 34 -38.52 -5.81 15.52
N VAL A 35 -39.41 -6.55 14.86
CA VAL A 35 -39.44 -8.01 14.91
C VAL A 35 -38.43 -8.54 13.90
N GLN A 36 -37.25 -8.92 14.38
CA GLN A 36 -36.21 -9.55 13.57
C GLN A 36 -35.98 -10.97 14.09
N GLU A 37 -36.01 -11.94 13.19
CA GLU A 37 -35.68 -13.33 13.53
C GLU A 37 -34.16 -13.53 13.56
N PRO A 38 -33.66 -14.41 14.44
CA PRO A 38 -32.24 -14.74 14.47
C PRO A 38 -31.83 -15.47 13.20
N ILE A 39 -30.62 -15.19 12.72
CA ILE A 39 -30.05 -15.88 11.57
C ILE A 39 -29.83 -17.37 11.92
N PRO A 40 -30.17 -18.32 11.02
CA PRO A 40 -30.00 -19.74 11.28
C PRO A 40 -28.53 -20.13 11.49
N LEU A 41 -28.33 -21.19 12.27
CA LEU A 41 -27.01 -21.78 12.50
C LEU A 41 -26.41 -22.28 11.19
N ASN A 42 -25.08 -22.26 11.10
CA ASN A 42 -24.31 -22.70 9.93
C ASN A 42 -24.60 -21.92 8.63
N ALA A 43 -25.15 -20.72 8.72
CA ALA A 43 -25.27 -19.81 7.60
C ALA A 43 -23.99 -18.98 7.43
N HIS A 44 -23.63 -18.70 6.17
CA HIS A 44 -22.61 -17.70 5.87
C HIS A 44 -23.17 -16.31 6.10
N VAL A 45 -22.41 -15.51 6.85
CA VAL A 45 -22.84 -14.18 7.28
C VAL A 45 -21.72 -13.18 7.09
N ARG A 46 -22.13 -11.92 6.87
CA ARG A 46 -21.26 -10.77 6.92
C ARG A 46 -21.56 -9.99 8.20
N ALA A 47 -20.52 -9.77 9.00
CA ALA A 47 -20.59 -8.94 10.19
C ALA A 47 -19.81 -7.64 9.97
N SER A 48 -20.42 -6.51 10.33
CA SER A 48 -19.77 -5.21 10.31
C SER A 48 -20.05 -4.45 11.60
N GLY A 49 -19.03 -3.86 12.21
CA GLY A 49 -19.19 -3.19 13.48
C GLY A 49 -17.89 -2.73 14.09
N THR A 50 -17.97 -2.33 15.35
CA THR A 50 -16.82 -1.91 16.13
C THR A 50 -16.30 -3.08 16.95
N VAL A 51 -14.98 -3.26 16.95
CA VAL A 51 -14.30 -4.28 17.77
C VAL A 51 -14.05 -3.66 19.16
N ASN A 52 -14.63 -4.26 20.18
CA ASN A 52 -14.41 -3.91 21.57
C ASN A 52 -13.75 -5.08 22.30
N VAL A 53 -12.82 -4.82 23.22
CA VAL A 53 -12.20 -5.88 24.01
C VAL A 53 -12.84 -5.91 25.39
N TRP A 54 -13.46 -7.02 25.76
CA TRP A 54 -14.06 -7.23 27.07
C TRP A 54 -13.40 -8.43 27.74
N GLN A 55 -12.83 -8.23 28.94
CA GLN A 55 -12.13 -9.29 29.69
C GLN A 55 -11.11 -10.04 28.80
N GLN A 56 -10.28 -9.28 28.06
CA GLN A 56 -9.29 -9.80 27.10
C GLN A 56 -9.85 -10.59 25.91
N THR A 57 -11.18 -10.67 25.75
CA THR A 57 -11.81 -11.30 24.60
C THR A 57 -12.36 -10.23 23.64
N PRO A 58 -11.98 -10.23 22.36
CA PRO A 58 -12.57 -9.33 21.38
C PRO A 58 -14.03 -9.70 21.11
N ILE A 59 -14.91 -8.72 21.21
CA ILE A 59 -16.34 -8.79 20.92
C ILE A 59 -16.66 -7.70 19.90
N VAL A 60 -17.35 -8.07 18.84
CA VAL A 60 -17.80 -7.10 17.83
C VAL A 60 -19.21 -6.67 18.16
N THR A 61 -19.48 -5.37 18.14
CA THR A 61 -20.85 -4.84 18.26
C THR A 61 -21.23 -4.18 16.95
N GLY A 62 -22.32 -4.63 16.34
CA GLY A 62 -22.71 -4.11 15.04
C GLY A 62 -23.82 -4.91 14.37
N THR A 63 -23.83 -4.91 13.05
CA THR A 63 -24.84 -5.57 12.22
C THR A 63 -24.30 -6.88 11.67
N VAL A 64 -25.17 -7.89 11.67
CA VAL A 64 -24.93 -9.18 11.03
C VAL A 64 -26.00 -9.38 9.98
N VAL A 65 -25.58 -9.76 8.78
CA VAL A 65 -26.44 -9.97 7.61
C VAL A 65 -26.10 -11.32 7.00
N SER A 66 -27.11 -12.10 6.62
CA SER A 66 -26.89 -13.35 5.88
C SER A 66 -26.33 -13.05 4.49
N MET A 67 -25.35 -13.83 4.05
CA MET A 67 -24.79 -13.71 2.72
C MET A 67 -25.76 -14.32 1.71
N ALA A 68 -25.95 -13.64 0.57
CA ALA A 68 -26.83 -14.10 -0.51
C ALA A 68 -26.04 -14.80 -1.63
N ASP A 69 -24.79 -14.40 -1.85
CA ASP A 69 -23.91 -14.95 -2.88
C ASP A 69 -22.64 -15.54 -2.25
N SER A 70 -22.30 -16.77 -2.63
CA SER A 70 -21.08 -17.46 -2.22
C SER A 70 -19.81 -16.74 -2.67
N ASN A 71 -19.87 -15.95 -3.75
CA ASN A 71 -18.71 -15.18 -4.23
C ASN A 71 -18.26 -14.09 -3.26
N GLU A 72 -19.17 -13.58 -2.40
CA GLU A 72 -18.85 -12.53 -1.43
C GLU A 72 -17.76 -12.99 -0.44
N MET A 73 -17.72 -14.29 -0.09
CA MET A 73 -16.71 -14.84 0.81
C MET A 73 -15.31 -14.77 0.20
N ASN A 74 -15.18 -15.22 -1.05
CA ASN A 74 -13.89 -15.22 -1.77
C ASN A 74 -13.40 -13.79 -1.99
N TYR A 75 -14.32 -12.89 -2.37
CA TYR A 75 -13.99 -11.48 -2.56
C TYR A 75 -13.50 -10.85 -1.25
N HIS A 76 -14.19 -11.10 -0.13
CA HIS A 76 -13.80 -10.56 1.16
C HIS A 76 -12.41 -11.02 1.60
N MET A 77 -12.08 -12.30 1.39
CA MET A 77 -10.75 -12.83 1.72
C MET A 77 -9.64 -12.15 0.91
N LEU A 78 -9.84 -12.00 -0.39
CA LEU A 78 -8.87 -11.33 -1.28
C LEU A 78 -8.70 -9.84 -0.92
N ASP A 79 -9.80 -9.15 -0.63
CA ASP A 79 -9.78 -7.74 -0.25
C ASP A 79 -9.08 -7.51 1.10
N ALA A 80 -9.30 -8.38 2.09
CA ALA A 80 -8.62 -8.32 3.37
C ALA A 80 -7.10 -8.45 3.22
N ILE A 81 -6.64 -9.40 2.40
CA ILE A 81 -5.21 -9.62 2.10
C ILE A 81 -4.62 -8.41 1.38
N LEU A 82 -5.30 -7.93 0.32
CA LEU A 82 -4.84 -6.78 -0.46
C LEU A 82 -4.75 -5.52 0.41
N THR A 83 -5.78 -5.25 1.21
CA THR A 83 -5.83 -4.11 2.12
C THR A 83 -4.74 -4.19 3.17
N HIS A 84 -4.51 -5.38 3.75
CA HIS A 84 -3.41 -5.59 4.69
C HIS A 84 -2.05 -5.28 4.04
N PHE A 85 -1.78 -5.78 2.84
CA PHE A 85 -0.53 -5.47 2.12
C PHE A 85 -0.39 -3.98 1.82
N ARG A 86 -1.47 -3.31 1.40
CA ARG A 86 -1.44 -1.87 1.14
C ARG A 86 -1.13 -1.06 2.40
N LEU A 87 -1.72 -1.41 3.54
CA LEU A 87 -1.50 -0.68 4.80
C LEU A 87 -0.14 -0.98 5.43
N THR A 88 0.35 -2.21 5.35
CA THR A 88 1.61 -2.62 6.00
C THR A 88 2.85 -2.45 5.12
N GLN A 89 2.72 -2.61 3.79
CA GLN A 89 3.83 -2.56 2.83
C GLN A 89 3.73 -1.38 1.85
N GLY A 90 2.53 -0.89 1.56
CA GLY A 90 2.29 0.12 0.51
C GLY A 90 2.80 1.53 0.81
N ASN A 91 3.12 1.86 2.07
CA ASN A 91 3.57 3.19 2.48
C ASN A 91 5.00 3.25 3.05
N LYS A 92 5.86 2.27 2.74
CA LYS A 92 7.31 2.37 2.99
C LYS A 92 8.01 3.38 2.06
N ARG A 93 7.34 4.47 1.65
CA ARG A 93 8.04 5.70 1.29
C ARG A 93 8.40 6.36 2.60
N THR A 94 9.61 6.08 3.05
CA THR A 94 10.26 6.62 4.25
C THR A 94 9.86 8.08 4.46
N GLN A 95 8.91 8.31 5.37
CA GLN A 95 8.60 9.65 5.85
C GLN A 95 9.82 10.05 6.69
N HIS A 96 10.74 10.79 6.06
CA HIS A 96 11.95 11.33 6.67
C HIS A 96 11.54 12.34 7.75
N SER A 97 11.12 11.84 8.91
CA SER A 97 10.84 12.64 10.10
C SER A 97 12.13 12.73 10.90
N GLY A 98 12.85 13.84 10.71
CA GLY A 98 13.49 14.61 11.79
C GLY A 98 14.48 13.96 12.75
N ALA A 99 14.97 12.74 12.52
CA ALA A 99 16.12 12.23 13.27
C ALA A 99 17.39 12.60 12.50
N SER A 100 18.28 13.37 13.13
CA SER A 100 19.65 13.59 12.65
C SER A 100 20.42 12.26 12.73
N VAL A 101 20.14 11.36 11.81
CA VAL A 101 21.05 10.28 11.49
C VAL A 101 22.16 10.96 10.72
N GLN A 102 23.36 11.04 11.31
CA GLN A 102 24.59 11.23 10.56
C GLN A 102 24.69 10.04 9.60
N ASN A 103 24.08 10.22 8.43
CA ASN A 103 23.97 9.22 7.41
C ASN A 103 25.31 9.21 6.69
N THR A 104 26.18 8.28 7.06
CA THR A 104 27.37 7.93 6.28
C THR A 104 26.88 7.56 4.88
N ALA A 105 27.13 8.46 3.93
CA ALA A 105 26.62 8.52 2.57
C ALA A 105 27.09 7.37 1.67
N SER A 106 26.86 6.12 2.06
CA SER A 106 27.46 4.95 1.40
C SER A 106 26.48 3.81 1.11
N ALA A 107 25.22 3.86 1.58
CA ALA A 107 24.36 2.68 1.51
C ALA A 107 23.33 2.64 0.38
N VAL A 108 22.72 3.75 -0.06
CA VAL A 108 21.71 3.64 -1.15
C VAL A 108 21.40 5.00 -1.80
N GLY A 109 21.89 5.19 -3.03
CA GLY A 109 21.18 5.92 -4.09
C GLY A 109 20.97 7.43 -3.97
N MET A 110 21.55 8.11 -2.98
CA MET A 110 21.37 9.56 -2.78
C MET A 110 22.47 10.45 -3.40
N HIS A 111 23.38 9.87 -4.17
CA HIS A 111 24.46 10.63 -4.81
C HIS A 111 23.98 11.34 -6.11
N ASN A 112 22.66 11.32 -6.34
CA ASN A 112 21.93 11.93 -7.45
C ASN A 112 21.25 13.28 -7.16
N MET A 113 21.49 13.90 -6.01
CA MET A 113 20.77 15.11 -5.60
C MET A 113 21.75 16.27 -5.40
N LEU A 114 21.74 17.22 -6.34
CA LEU A 114 22.33 18.53 -6.11
C LEU A 114 21.50 19.31 -5.09
N PRO A 115 22.10 19.98 -4.09
CA PRO A 115 21.36 20.78 -3.13
C PRO A 115 21.02 22.14 -3.76
N GLY A 116 19.77 22.32 -4.22
CA GLY A 116 19.27 23.64 -4.60
C GLY A 116 17.98 23.65 -5.44
N GLY A 117 16.88 24.15 -4.86
CA GLY A 117 15.74 24.70 -5.59
C GLY A 117 14.69 23.71 -6.11
N ASP A 118 13.43 24.18 -6.16
CA ASP A 118 12.19 23.46 -6.49
C ASP A 118 12.10 22.76 -7.88
N ASN A 119 13.19 22.71 -8.65
CA ASN A 119 13.28 21.91 -9.88
C ASN A 119 14.33 20.82 -9.70
N LYS A 120 13.95 19.75 -8.99
CA LYS A 120 14.82 18.58 -8.78
C LYS A 120 14.98 17.82 -10.10
N VAL A 121 15.95 18.21 -10.92
CA VAL A 121 16.36 17.44 -12.10
C VAL A 121 16.97 16.13 -11.59
N LEU A 122 16.18 15.07 -11.63
CA LEU A 122 16.64 13.73 -11.32
C LEU A 122 17.64 13.34 -12.42
N LEU A 123 18.85 12.88 -12.07
CA LEU A 123 19.81 12.41 -13.08
C LEU A 123 19.21 11.28 -13.95
N THR A 124 18.22 10.53 -13.46
CA THR A 124 17.47 9.58 -14.28
C THR A 124 16.74 10.25 -15.44
N ASP A 125 16.09 11.40 -15.22
CA ASP A 125 15.38 12.14 -16.27
C ASP A 125 16.37 12.85 -17.21
N LEU A 126 17.49 13.36 -16.68
CA LEU A 126 18.59 13.89 -17.48
C LEU A 126 19.09 12.82 -18.44
N LEU A 127 19.49 11.65 -17.94
CA LEU A 127 20.05 10.57 -18.74
C LEU A 127 19.04 10.11 -19.81
N VAL A 128 17.76 9.99 -19.48
CA VAL A 128 16.72 9.66 -20.47
C VAL A 128 16.59 10.74 -21.53
N SER A 129 16.59 12.03 -21.16
CA SER A 129 16.53 13.13 -22.12
C SER A 129 17.76 13.17 -23.05
N PHE A 130 18.93 12.85 -22.50
CA PHE A 130 20.18 12.84 -23.23
C PHE A 130 20.24 11.66 -24.21
N ILE A 131 19.82 10.47 -23.78
CA ILE A 131 19.72 9.30 -24.66
C ILE A 131 18.65 9.52 -25.74
N LYS A 132 17.53 10.20 -25.45
CA LYS A 132 16.55 10.61 -26.49
C LYS A 132 17.17 11.49 -27.56
N GLN A 133 17.93 12.51 -27.13
CA GLN A 133 18.49 13.51 -28.02
C GLN A 133 19.65 12.98 -28.87
N HIS A 134 20.51 12.14 -28.30
CA HIS A 134 21.74 11.67 -28.96
C HIS A 134 21.67 10.20 -29.42
N GLY A 135 20.78 9.38 -28.87
CA GLY A 135 20.57 7.98 -29.24
C GLY A 135 19.83 7.77 -30.56
N SER A 136 19.28 8.83 -31.16
CA SER A 136 18.57 8.80 -32.45
C SER A 136 19.47 8.44 -33.64
N SER A 137 20.80 8.42 -33.47
CA SER A 137 21.76 8.00 -34.49
C SER A 137 21.82 6.47 -34.71
N GLY A 138 20.93 5.69 -34.09
CA GLY A 138 20.83 4.23 -34.23
C GLY A 138 21.91 3.43 -33.49
N ALA A 139 22.99 4.09 -33.10
CA ALA A 139 24.16 3.46 -32.52
C ALA A 139 24.14 3.39 -30.98
N GLY A 140 23.17 4.02 -30.30
CA GLY A 140 23.11 4.14 -28.83
C GLY A 140 24.23 4.99 -28.23
N MET A 141 24.21 5.20 -26.91
CA MET A 141 25.24 5.96 -26.18
C MET A 141 26.08 5.06 -25.28
N SER A 142 27.39 5.32 -25.22
CA SER A 142 28.28 4.63 -24.31
C SER A 142 28.17 5.18 -22.87
N MET A 143 28.58 4.36 -21.91
CA MET A 143 28.63 4.75 -20.49
C MET A 143 29.53 5.97 -20.24
N ASP A 144 30.60 6.10 -21.01
CA ASP A 144 31.59 7.18 -20.86
C ASP A 144 31.03 8.52 -21.37
N GLU A 145 30.30 8.50 -22.49
CA GLU A 145 29.58 9.67 -23.02
C GLU A 145 28.48 10.15 -22.07
N LEU A 146 27.74 9.23 -21.46
CA LEU A 146 26.74 9.54 -20.44
C LEU A 146 27.38 10.13 -19.18
N THR A 147 28.56 9.62 -18.80
CA THR A 147 29.32 10.14 -17.67
C THR A 147 29.83 11.55 -17.95
N MET A 148 30.37 11.80 -19.14
CA MET A 148 30.82 13.12 -19.56
C MET A 148 29.67 14.15 -19.57
N ALA A 149 28.47 13.73 -19.98
CA ALA A 149 27.28 14.59 -19.95
C ALA A 149 26.84 14.91 -18.51
N ALA A 150 26.87 13.91 -17.62
CA ALA A 150 26.47 14.05 -16.23
C ALA A 150 27.50 14.82 -15.37
N GLN A 151 28.78 14.78 -15.73
CA GLN A 151 29.85 15.55 -15.07
C GLN A 151 29.59 17.05 -15.09
N ARG A 152 28.95 17.59 -16.13
CA ARG A 152 28.58 19.02 -16.21
C ARG A 152 27.64 19.46 -15.09
N TYR A 153 26.91 18.52 -14.54
CA TYR A 153 25.96 18.73 -13.45
C TYR A 153 26.51 18.20 -12.11
N SER A 154 27.83 17.99 -12.02
CA SER A 154 28.54 17.49 -10.83
C SER A 154 28.16 16.08 -10.36
N PHE A 155 27.65 15.24 -11.26
CA PHE A 155 27.44 13.81 -10.97
C PHE A 155 28.69 12.99 -11.24
N THR A 156 28.93 11.97 -10.42
CA THR A 156 30.10 11.10 -10.56
C THR A 156 29.80 9.90 -11.46
N HIS A 157 30.84 9.22 -11.95
CA HIS A 157 30.69 7.97 -12.71
C HIS A 157 29.92 6.89 -11.91
N GLY A 158 30.06 6.87 -10.58
CA GLY A 158 29.32 5.94 -9.72
C GLY A 158 27.81 6.21 -9.72
N ASP A 159 27.41 7.47 -9.82
CA ASP A 159 26.01 7.90 -9.88
C ASP A 159 25.34 7.48 -11.16
N VAL A 160 26.02 7.76 -12.28
CA VAL A 160 25.53 7.37 -13.59
C VAL A 160 25.36 5.86 -13.65
N ARG A 161 26.30 5.07 -13.11
CA ARG A 161 26.19 3.61 -13.11
C ARG A 161 25.00 3.11 -12.31
N THR A 162 24.79 3.72 -11.15
CA THR A 162 23.67 3.36 -10.26
C THR A 162 22.33 3.75 -10.91
N ALA A 163 22.24 4.96 -11.47
CA ALA A 163 21.06 5.46 -12.16
C ALA A 163 20.73 4.62 -13.40
N MET A 164 21.73 4.22 -14.20
CA MET A 164 21.53 3.37 -15.38
C MET A 164 21.03 1.97 -15.00
N ARG A 165 21.52 1.40 -13.89
CA ARG A 165 20.99 0.11 -13.37
C ARG A 165 19.52 0.22 -12.99
N THR A 166 19.12 1.33 -12.36
CA THR A 166 17.72 1.59 -12.02
C THR A 166 16.87 1.78 -13.28
N LEU A 167 17.33 2.56 -14.25
CA LEU A 167 16.62 2.77 -15.52
C LEU A 167 16.44 1.47 -16.34
N ALA A 168 17.44 0.60 -16.33
CA ALA A 168 17.36 -0.72 -16.94
C ALA A 168 16.37 -1.64 -16.21
N ALA A 169 16.36 -1.61 -14.88
CA ALA A 169 15.39 -2.37 -14.07
C ALA A 169 13.94 -1.87 -14.26
N GLU A 170 13.76 -0.57 -14.50
CA GLU A 170 12.45 0.02 -14.84
C GLU A 170 12.02 -0.24 -16.30
N GLY A 171 12.91 -0.79 -17.14
CA GLY A 171 12.64 -1.04 -18.57
C GLY A 171 12.62 0.21 -19.44
N LYS A 172 13.14 1.34 -18.94
CA LYS A 172 13.20 2.61 -19.70
C LYS A 172 14.39 2.71 -20.64
N VAL A 173 15.43 1.92 -20.38
CA VAL A 173 16.66 1.87 -21.16
C VAL A 173 17.03 0.40 -21.33
N TYR A 174 17.44 -0.01 -22.52
CA TYR A 174 18.05 -1.32 -22.77
C TYR A 174 19.49 -1.18 -23.24
N GLN A 175 20.27 -2.24 -23.01
CA GLN A 175 21.64 -2.35 -23.47
C GLN A 175 21.66 -3.09 -24.81
N THR A 176 22.32 -2.51 -25.81
CA THR A 176 22.55 -3.14 -27.12
C THR A 176 23.83 -3.99 -27.09
N HIS A 177 24.06 -4.73 -28.18
CA HIS A 177 25.14 -5.70 -28.34
C HIS A 177 26.55 -5.13 -28.08
N ASP A 178 26.73 -3.81 -28.23
CA ASP A 178 28.04 -3.15 -28.14
C ASP A 178 28.26 -2.38 -26.81
N ASN A 179 27.63 -2.82 -25.73
CA ASN A 179 27.67 -2.13 -24.42
C ASN A 179 27.21 -0.67 -24.49
N ARG A 180 26.28 -0.38 -25.40
CA ARG A 180 25.66 0.93 -25.54
C ARG A 180 24.23 0.90 -25.05
N PHE A 181 23.77 2.04 -24.57
CA PHE A 181 22.45 2.21 -24.00
C PHE A 181 21.54 2.95 -24.99
N ASN A 182 20.33 2.42 -25.15
CA ASN A 182 19.29 3.04 -25.94
C ASN A 182 17.95 2.89 -25.23
N ILE A 183 16.95 3.60 -25.73
CA ILE A 183 15.57 3.60 -25.22
C ILE A 183 14.59 2.99 -26.24
#